data_AF-A0A7I4C7Q9-F1
#
_entry.id   AF-A0A7I4C7Q9-F1
#
_cell.length_a   1.000
_cell.length_b   1.000
_cell.length_c   1.000
_cell.angle_alpha   90.00
_cell.angle_beta   90.00
_cell.angle_gamma   90.00
#
_symmetry.space_group_name_H-M   'P 1'
#
loop_
_entity.id
_entity.type
_entity.pdbx_description
1 polymer ?
#
loop_
_entity_poly.entity_id
_entity_poly.type
_entity_poly.pdbx_seq_one_letter_code
_entity_poly.pdbx_strand_id
1 'polypeptide(L)'
;MAIAATCIGSLLPRPSWRIPNSATRLDEFKFQSMLARKVAKKNCRKGLCRAMQSSSSSSQRHVIITGGNTGIGKATATELARQGMAVTIACRNVEKGKQAVADIIRESSNPSVRVMELDLASFASIRQFAAGYLHLGLPLNSLVNHLGHFLLTSLLLGKLKSCASPGMKSRVVVLASAAERIGNIDFNDLNYKSRSYNNWLAYGQSKLANCLFSLELSRRCTSLGIPVTSNSMHPGIVDTELIRYVFPQALDRSLPFSGLRPVVTKLLGLKTPKQGASTSVYLANSSEMEGLTGGYYEDSRKANPSARATDTELSFKLWAVSEELTNTTDILEPLQLSARASQGVSMISHRLTNFSS
;
A
#
# COMPACT_ATOMS: atom_id res chain seq x y z
N MET A 1 1.43 -18.83 -3.73
CA MET A 1 2.58 -18.15 -3.09
C MET A 1 2.06 -17.57 -1.79
N ALA A 2 2.31 -18.28 -0.70
CA ALA A 2 1.73 -18.01 0.61
C ALA A 2 2.21 -16.67 1.16
N ILE A 3 1.26 -15.82 1.53
CA ILE A 3 1.48 -14.64 2.36
C ILE A 3 1.68 -15.19 3.78
N ALA A 4 2.94 -15.47 4.11
CA ALA A 4 3.40 -15.91 5.43
C ALA A 4 3.22 -14.74 6.42
N ALA A 5 2.67 -14.85 7.64
CA ALA A 5 2.43 -15.99 8.52
C ALA A 5 3.65 -16.94 8.63
N THR A 6 4.56 -16.61 9.53
CA THR A 6 5.57 -17.50 10.12
C THR A 6 5.95 -16.87 11.47
N CYS A 7 6.04 -17.53 12.62
CA CYS A 7 6.14 -18.95 12.99
C CYS A 7 5.48 -19.19 14.37
N ILE A 8 4.92 -20.38 14.60
CA ILE A 8 5.36 -21.40 15.58
C ILE A 8 4.73 -22.76 15.17
N GLY A 9 5.56 -23.81 15.04
CA GLY A 9 5.32 -25.19 15.51
C GLY A 9 4.27 -26.13 14.88
N SER A 10 4.67 -26.84 13.82
CA SER A 10 4.60 -28.33 13.59
C SER A 10 3.34 -29.24 13.81
N LEU A 11 3.12 -30.09 12.78
CA LEU A 11 2.58 -31.50 12.70
C LEU A 11 1.12 -31.77 12.23
N LEU A 12 1.00 -32.70 11.25
CA LEU A 12 -0.16 -33.20 10.46
C LEU A 12 -1.00 -34.29 11.21
N PRO A 13 -2.09 -34.95 10.68
CA PRO A 13 -2.87 -34.88 9.41
C PRO A 13 -4.44 -34.85 9.55
N ARG A 14 -5.17 -34.74 8.40
CA ARG A 14 -6.66 -34.81 8.17
C ARG A 14 -7.23 -36.26 8.21
N PRO A 15 -8.54 -36.62 8.00
CA PRO A 15 -9.80 -35.89 7.59
C PRO A 15 -11.08 -36.27 8.45
N SER A 16 -12.35 -35.83 8.28
CA SER A 16 -13.27 -35.92 7.13
C SER A 16 -14.76 -35.51 7.48
N TRP A 17 -15.53 -35.00 6.47
CA TRP A 17 -17.02 -34.93 6.28
C TRP A 17 -17.94 -34.20 7.31
N ARG A 18 -19.12 -33.58 7.05
CA ARG A 18 -20.10 -33.43 5.93
C ARG A 18 -21.02 -32.19 6.22
N ILE A 19 -21.67 -31.64 5.18
CA ILE A 19 -22.71 -30.57 5.21
C ILE A 19 -24.12 -31.24 5.27
N PRO A 20 -25.20 -30.59 5.78
CA PRO A 20 -26.15 -29.94 4.85
C PRO A 20 -26.91 -28.68 5.34
N ASN A 21 -27.09 -27.75 4.39
CA ASN A 21 -28.28 -26.98 3.98
C ASN A 21 -29.29 -26.36 4.98
N SER A 22 -29.64 -25.08 4.78
CA SER A 22 -30.75 -24.65 3.88
C SER A 22 -31.12 -23.16 4.00
N ALA A 23 -31.60 -22.60 2.87
CA ALA A 23 -32.54 -21.47 2.70
C ALA A 23 -32.10 -20.06 3.17
N THR A 24 -32.32 -18.94 2.47
CA THR A 24 -33.19 -18.65 1.30
C THR A 24 -32.69 -17.36 0.62
N ARG A 25 -32.94 -17.30 -0.69
CA ARG A 25 -32.69 -16.19 -1.63
C ARG A 25 -33.95 -15.33 -1.73
N LEU A 26 -33.78 -14.03 -2.04
CA LEU A 26 -34.66 -13.04 -2.73
C LEU A 26 -34.22 -11.65 -2.20
N ASP A 27 -33.92 -10.60 -2.97
CA ASP A 27 -34.29 -10.31 -4.34
C ASP A 27 -33.25 -9.42 -5.06
N GLU A 28 -32.96 -9.83 -6.29
CA GLU A 28 -32.04 -9.25 -7.26
C GLU A 28 -32.90 -8.65 -8.38
N PHE A 29 -33.34 -7.39 -8.31
CA PHE A 29 -33.97 -6.74 -9.48
C PHE A 29 -34.04 -5.20 -9.46
N LYS A 30 -33.02 -4.49 -8.96
CA LYS A 30 -33.00 -3.00 -9.07
C LYS A 30 -31.63 -2.35 -9.31
N PHE A 31 -30.63 -3.07 -9.82
CA PHE A 31 -29.28 -2.51 -10.05
C PHE A 31 -28.85 -2.40 -11.53
N GLN A 32 -29.66 -2.86 -12.48
CA GLN A 32 -29.30 -2.94 -13.90
C GLN A 32 -29.79 -1.77 -14.78
N SER A 33 -30.41 -0.72 -14.23
CA SER A 33 -30.91 0.41 -15.05
C SER A 33 -30.18 1.75 -14.86
N MET A 34 -29.10 1.80 -14.08
CA MET A 34 -28.41 3.08 -13.76
C MET A 34 -27.11 3.34 -14.54
N LEU A 35 -26.57 2.34 -15.23
CA LEU A 35 -25.25 2.41 -15.89
C LEU A 35 -25.26 2.79 -17.39
N ALA A 36 -26.43 3.04 -17.99
CA ALA A 36 -26.56 3.30 -19.43
C ALA A 36 -26.75 4.78 -19.80
N ARG A 37 -26.18 5.73 -19.04
CA ARG A 37 -26.15 7.16 -19.43
C ARG A 37 -24.85 7.85 -19.01
N LYS A 38 -23.75 7.61 -19.72
CA LYS A 38 -22.61 8.54 -19.85
C LYS A 38 -21.54 8.01 -20.81
N VAL A 39 -21.83 8.04 -22.11
CA VAL A 39 -20.80 8.05 -23.16
C VAL A 39 -21.21 9.09 -24.19
N ALA A 40 -20.75 10.33 -24.02
CA ALA A 40 -20.65 11.31 -25.11
C ALA A 40 -19.78 12.50 -24.69
N LYS A 41 -18.74 12.75 -25.51
CA LYS A 41 -17.99 14.01 -25.70
C LYS A 41 -17.05 14.49 -24.59
N LYS A 42 -15.73 14.37 -24.83
CA LYS A 42 -14.91 15.52 -25.26
C LYS A 42 -13.50 15.11 -25.69
N ASN A 43 -13.19 15.44 -26.95
CA ASN A 43 -11.84 15.56 -27.51
C ASN A 43 -11.17 16.83 -26.95
N CYS A 44 -9.85 16.78 -26.72
CA CYS A 44 -8.99 17.92 -27.04
C CYS A 44 -7.59 17.41 -27.42
N ARG A 45 -7.11 17.87 -28.59
CA ARG A 45 -5.83 17.52 -29.22
C ARG A 45 -4.77 18.59 -28.89
N LYS A 46 -3.52 18.14 -28.81
CA LYS A 46 -2.24 18.80 -29.20
C LYS A 46 -1.90 20.18 -28.59
N GLY A 47 -0.73 20.22 -27.93
CA GLY A 47 0.10 21.42 -27.84
C GLY A 47 0.96 21.48 -26.58
N LEU A 48 2.22 21.04 -26.66
CA LEU A 48 3.42 21.82 -26.30
C LEU A 48 4.67 20.92 -26.32
N CYS A 49 5.46 21.07 -27.39
CA CYS A 49 6.91 20.84 -27.34
C CYS A 49 7.58 22.20 -27.12
N ARG A 50 8.75 22.18 -26.46
CA ARG A 50 9.66 23.28 -26.06
C ARG A 50 9.24 24.08 -24.82
N ALA A 51 9.94 23.83 -23.72
CA ALA A 51 11.12 24.60 -23.32
C ALA A 51 11.57 24.08 -21.95
N MET A 52 12.87 23.79 -21.79
CA MET A 52 13.67 24.30 -20.67
C MET A 52 15.09 23.74 -20.79
N GLN A 53 16.00 24.69 -21.01
CA GLN A 53 17.44 24.52 -21.00
C GLN A 53 17.92 24.30 -19.55
N SER A 54 19.07 23.64 -19.48
CA SER A 54 19.87 23.36 -18.30
C SER A 54 20.20 24.60 -17.45
N SER A 55 20.00 24.52 -16.14
CA SER A 55 20.87 25.17 -15.15
C SER A 55 20.76 24.50 -13.76
N SER A 56 21.93 24.35 -13.14
CA SER A 56 22.22 24.09 -11.72
C SER A 56 21.53 22.91 -11.00
N SER A 57 22.29 21.84 -10.77
CA SER A 57 22.16 20.84 -9.69
C SER A 57 20.80 20.81 -8.96
N SER A 58 19.73 20.39 -9.63
CA SER A 58 18.54 19.95 -8.91
C SER A 58 18.89 18.60 -8.29
N SER A 59 18.89 18.52 -6.96
CA SER A 59 19.08 17.25 -6.27
C SER A 59 18.05 16.26 -6.81
N GLN A 60 18.52 15.24 -7.52
CA GLN A 60 17.64 14.21 -8.07
C GLN A 60 16.75 13.69 -6.94
N ARG A 61 15.44 13.60 -7.18
CA ARG A 61 14.50 13.12 -6.15
C ARG A 61 14.52 11.60 -6.10
N HIS A 62 14.47 11.05 -4.90
CA HIS A 62 14.60 9.62 -4.68
C HIS A 62 13.30 9.01 -4.16
N VAL A 63 12.95 7.85 -4.71
CA VAL A 63 11.78 7.07 -4.29
C VAL A 63 12.16 5.63 -3.97
N ILE A 64 11.63 5.11 -2.85
CA ILE A 64 11.62 3.67 -2.57
C ILE A 64 10.24 3.12 -2.92
N ILE A 65 10.20 2.02 -3.67
CA ILE A 65 8.96 1.32 -4.03
C ILE A 65 9.06 -0.12 -3.55
N THR A 66 8.25 -0.44 -2.53
CA THR A 66 8.14 -1.81 -2.05
C THR A 66 7.30 -2.65 -3.03
N GLY A 67 7.76 -3.86 -3.35
CA GLY A 67 7.12 -4.70 -4.38
C GLY A 67 7.21 -4.11 -5.79
N GLY A 68 8.19 -3.24 -6.05
CA GLY A 68 8.39 -2.56 -7.33
C GLY A 68 8.87 -3.44 -8.49
N ASN A 69 9.04 -4.74 -8.28
CA ASN A 69 9.58 -5.66 -9.30
C ASN A 69 8.51 -6.26 -10.22
N THR A 70 7.22 -6.13 -9.92
CA THR A 70 6.11 -6.66 -10.75
C THR A 70 4.87 -5.76 -10.72
N GLY A 71 3.92 -6.02 -11.63
CA GLY A 71 2.57 -5.45 -11.59
C GLY A 71 2.52 -3.93 -11.49
N ILE A 72 1.65 -3.42 -10.61
CA ILE A 72 1.45 -1.98 -10.37
C ILE A 72 2.76 -1.34 -9.88
N GLY A 73 3.48 -1.99 -8.97
CA GLY A 73 4.73 -1.46 -8.40
C GLY A 73 5.79 -1.21 -9.48
N LYS A 74 5.98 -2.15 -10.41
CA LYS A 74 6.89 -1.96 -11.56
C LYS A 74 6.41 -0.83 -12.48
N ALA A 75 5.11 -0.76 -12.77
CA ALA A 75 4.58 0.31 -13.59
C ALA A 75 4.74 1.70 -12.94
N THR A 76 4.54 1.80 -11.63
CA THR A 76 4.82 3.01 -10.83
C THR A 76 6.31 3.36 -10.90
N ALA A 77 7.20 2.37 -10.72
CA ALA A 77 8.64 2.57 -10.82
C ALA A 77 9.06 3.09 -12.20
N THR A 78 8.57 2.48 -13.28
CA THR A 78 8.85 2.92 -14.64
C THR A 78 8.43 4.36 -14.87
N GLU A 79 7.24 4.74 -14.40
CA GLU A 79 6.72 6.09 -14.63
C GLU A 79 7.46 7.14 -13.78
N LEU A 80 7.78 6.85 -12.52
CA LEU A 80 8.57 7.77 -11.69
C LEU A 80 10.01 7.90 -12.20
N ALA A 81 10.61 6.81 -12.69
CA ALA A 81 11.92 6.85 -13.35
C ALA A 81 11.86 7.71 -14.63
N ARG A 82 10.79 7.59 -15.43
CA ARG A 82 10.56 8.42 -16.64
C ARG A 82 10.44 9.91 -16.31
N GLN A 83 9.96 10.23 -15.10
CA GLN A 83 9.88 11.60 -14.57
C GLN A 83 11.19 12.07 -13.91
N GLY A 84 12.30 11.35 -14.11
CA GLY A 84 13.65 11.72 -13.67
C GLY A 84 13.99 11.35 -12.23
N MET A 85 13.11 10.68 -11.50
CA MET A 85 13.40 10.25 -10.12
C MET A 85 14.40 9.09 -10.09
N ALA A 86 15.28 9.07 -9.10
CA ALA A 86 16.04 7.87 -8.79
C ALA A 86 15.15 6.87 -8.03
N VAL A 87 15.09 5.63 -8.50
CA VAL A 87 14.17 4.62 -7.97
C VAL A 87 14.94 3.50 -7.29
N THR A 88 14.51 3.14 -6.08
CA THR A 88 14.98 1.95 -5.35
C THR A 88 13.83 0.94 -5.26
N ILE A 89 13.97 -0.16 -6.00
CA ILE A 89 13.07 -1.30 -5.95
C ILE A 89 13.41 -2.12 -4.72
N ALA A 90 12.50 -2.18 -3.75
CA ALA A 90 12.66 -2.98 -2.55
C ALA A 90 11.80 -4.24 -2.67
N CYS A 91 12.44 -5.41 -2.80
CA CYS A 91 11.71 -6.67 -3.01
C CYS A 91 12.47 -7.89 -2.46
N ARG A 92 11.72 -8.95 -2.15
CA ARG A 92 12.26 -10.20 -1.59
C ARG A 92 13.16 -10.96 -2.56
N ASN A 93 12.76 -11.07 -3.83
CA ASN A 93 13.54 -11.80 -4.83
C ASN A 93 14.40 -10.79 -5.62
N VAL A 94 15.67 -10.68 -5.23
CA VAL A 94 16.64 -9.75 -5.82
C VAL A 94 16.87 -10.03 -7.30
N GLU A 95 16.93 -11.28 -7.73
CA GLU A 95 17.14 -11.63 -9.15
C GLU A 95 16.00 -11.15 -10.03
N LYS A 96 14.73 -11.38 -9.63
CA LYS A 96 13.57 -10.78 -10.29
C LYS A 96 13.60 -9.25 -10.23
N GLY A 97 14.12 -8.70 -9.14
CA GLY A 97 14.33 -7.25 -8.99
C GLY A 97 15.36 -6.70 -9.99
N LYS A 98 16.50 -7.39 -10.20
CA LYS A 98 17.51 -7.02 -11.21
C LYS A 98 16.92 -7.01 -12.63
N GLN A 99 16.11 -8.03 -12.96
CA GLN A 99 15.41 -8.05 -14.25
C GLN A 99 14.45 -6.85 -14.39
N ALA A 100 13.69 -6.55 -13.32
CA ALA A 100 12.80 -5.39 -13.32
C ALA A 100 13.57 -4.08 -13.47
N VAL A 101 14.72 -3.92 -12.80
CA VAL A 101 15.61 -2.76 -12.95
C VAL A 101 16.05 -2.59 -14.40
N ALA A 102 16.53 -3.65 -15.06
CA ALA A 102 16.93 -3.59 -16.47
C ALA A 102 15.77 -3.16 -17.39
N ASP A 103 14.58 -3.73 -17.19
CA ASP A 103 13.39 -3.36 -17.94
C ASP A 103 12.98 -1.90 -17.70
N ILE A 104 13.01 -1.44 -16.45
CA ILE A 104 12.66 -0.06 -16.07
C ILE A 104 13.66 0.92 -16.71
N ILE A 105 14.96 0.65 -16.64
CA ILE A 105 16.00 1.50 -17.25
C ILE A 105 15.75 1.60 -18.76
N ARG A 106 15.49 0.46 -19.43
CA ARG A 106 15.18 0.44 -20.87
C ARG A 106 13.92 1.23 -21.21
N GLU A 107 12.86 1.13 -20.42
CA GLU A 107 11.57 1.78 -20.71
C GLU A 107 11.51 3.25 -20.32
N SER A 108 12.32 3.67 -19.34
CA SER A 108 12.33 5.04 -18.80
C SER A 108 13.50 5.88 -19.31
N SER A 109 14.52 5.25 -19.89
CA SER A 109 15.82 5.87 -20.23
C SER A 109 16.55 6.51 -19.05
N ASN A 110 16.19 6.13 -17.81
CA ASN A 110 16.81 6.65 -16.60
C ASN A 110 17.66 5.56 -15.95
N PRO A 111 19.00 5.72 -15.89
CA PRO A 111 19.90 4.72 -15.29
C PRO A 111 19.86 4.70 -13.77
N SER A 112 19.18 5.66 -13.12
CA SER A 112 19.19 5.86 -11.67
C SER A 112 18.21 4.91 -10.95
N VAL A 113 18.24 3.64 -11.30
CA VAL A 113 17.32 2.62 -10.80
C VAL A 113 18.11 1.47 -10.22
N ARG A 114 17.81 1.10 -8.97
CA ARG A 114 18.52 0.05 -8.22
C ARG A 114 17.55 -0.90 -7.55
N VAL A 115 18.05 -2.08 -7.16
CA VAL A 115 17.31 -3.06 -6.37
C VAL A 115 18.00 -3.24 -5.01
N MET A 116 17.20 -3.40 -3.97
CA MET A 116 17.66 -3.78 -2.64
C MET A 116 16.73 -4.86 -2.09
N GLU A 117 17.30 -5.83 -1.37
CA GLU A 117 16.53 -6.92 -0.77
C GLU A 117 15.64 -6.40 0.36
N LEU A 118 14.36 -6.74 0.30
CA LEU A 118 13.42 -6.44 1.38
C LEU A 118 12.34 -7.52 1.45
N ASP A 119 12.34 -8.27 2.54
CA ASP A 119 11.22 -9.11 2.93
C ASP A 119 10.38 -8.45 4.03
N LEU A 120 9.21 -7.94 3.65
CA LEU A 120 8.26 -7.32 4.57
C LEU A 120 7.67 -8.29 5.61
N ALA A 121 7.88 -9.60 5.45
CA ALA A 121 7.50 -10.61 6.44
C ALA A 121 8.57 -10.84 7.53
N SER A 122 9.76 -10.22 7.40
CA SER A 122 10.87 -10.38 8.35
C SER A 122 11.33 -9.04 8.90
N PHE A 123 11.16 -8.81 10.20
CA PHE A 123 11.63 -7.59 10.86
C PHE A 123 13.15 -7.41 10.74
N ALA A 124 13.91 -8.51 10.78
CA ALA A 124 15.36 -8.47 10.55
C ALA A 124 15.67 -7.96 9.14
N SER A 125 14.97 -8.47 8.11
CA SER A 125 15.12 -8.01 6.73
C SER A 125 14.75 -6.53 6.57
N ILE A 126 13.67 -6.07 7.21
CA ILE A 126 13.26 -4.66 7.19
C ILE A 126 14.33 -3.76 7.83
N ARG A 127 14.89 -4.16 8.98
CA ARG A 127 15.95 -3.42 9.67
C ARG A 127 17.25 -3.38 8.85
N GLN A 128 17.64 -4.51 8.26
CA GLN A 128 18.80 -4.60 7.36
C GLN A 128 18.63 -3.72 6.12
N PHE A 129 17.47 -3.75 5.48
CA PHE A 129 17.16 -2.88 4.34
C PHE A 129 17.29 -1.40 4.73
N ALA A 130 16.68 -1.00 5.85
CA ALA A 130 16.71 0.39 6.30
C ALA A 130 18.15 0.84 6.60
N ALA A 131 18.92 0.05 7.35
CA ALA A 131 20.32 0.34 7.63
C ALA A 131 21.16 0.44 6.35
N GLY A 132 20.99 -0.52 5.43
CA GLY A 132 21.67 -0.52 4.13
C GLY A 132 21.32 0.70 3.29
N TYR A 133 20.04 1.10 3.23
CA TYR A 133 19.61 2.28 2.48
C TYR A 133 20.18 3.57 3.06
N LEU A 134 20.14 3.72 4.40
CA LEU A 134 20.70 4.87 5.10
C LEU A 134 22.21 5.00 4.85
N HIS A 135 22.93 3.88 4.79
CA HIS A 135 24.37 3.86 4.51
C HIS A 135 24.71 4.35 3.10
N LEU A 136 23.81 4.25 2.12
CA LEU A 136 24.04 4.79 0.78
C LEU A 136 24.13 6.33 0.75
N GLY A 137 23.74 7.03 1.82
CA GLY A 137 23.76 8.50 1.89
C GLY A 137 22.73 9.21 1.00
N LEU A 138 22.02 8.47 0.14
CA LEU A 138 21.05 8.99 -0.83
C LEU A 138 19.87 9.71 -0.17
N PRO A 139 19.30 10.77 -0.77
CA PRO A 139 18.06 11.36 -0.25
C PRO A 139 16.89 10.36 -0.37
N LEU A 140 15.80 10.61 0.34
CA LEU A 140 14.53 9.87 0.23
C LEU A 140 13.38 10.86 0.29
N ASN A 141 12.76 11.12 -0.85
CA ASN A 141 11.66 12.09 -0.97
C ASN A 141 10.30 11.41 -0.99
N SER A 142 10.20 10.19 -1.55
CA SER A 142 8.93 9.46 -1.61
C SER A 142 9.09 7.98 -1.22
N LEU A 143 8.10 7.41 -0.53
CA LEU A 143 8.06 6.00 -0.15
C LEU A 143 6.69 5.40 -0.49
N VAL A 144 6.64 4.37 -1.35
CA VAL A 144 5.40 3.71 -1.81
C VAL A 144 5.22 2.32 -1.17
N ASN A 145 4.10 2.13 -0.49
CA ASN A 145 3.91 1.13 0.57
C ASN A 145 2.69 0.20 0.36
N HIS A 146 2.87 -1.13 0.29
CA HIS A 146 1.80 -2.15 0.22
C HIS A 146 1.36 -2.92 1.51
N LEU A 147 2.23 -3.57 2.32
CA LEU A 147 1.81 -4.47 3.44
C LEU A 147 2.74 -4.60 4.69
N GLY A 148 3.93 -3.99 4.79
CA GLY A 148 4.86 -4.17 5.94
C GLY A 148 5.49 -2.87 6.42
N HIS A 149 4.71 -1.80 6.34
CA HIS A 149 5.23 -0.45 6.20
C HIS A 149 5.37 0.33 7.47
N PHE A 150 4.78 -0.15 8.56
CA PHE A 150 4.91 0.47 9.85
C PHE A 150 6.40 0.58 10.23
N LEU A 151 7.06 -0.56 10.46
CA LEU A 151 8.49 -0.62 10.81
C LEU A 151 9.39 0.06 9.78
N LEU A 152 9.13 -0.15 8.48
CA LEU A 152 9.97 0.45 7.43
C LEU A 152 9.88 1.98 7.44
N THR A 153 8.65 2.53 7.47
CA THR A 153 8.44 4.00 7.48
C THR A 153 9.03 4.59 8.75
N SER A 154 8.78 3.93 9.89
CA SER A 154 9.34 4.24 11.19
C SER A 154 10.87 4.41 11.15
N LEU A 155 11.60 3.43 10.62
CA LEU A 155 13.06 3.48 10.52
C LEU A 155 13.57 4.53 9.52
N LEU A 156 12.79 4.86 8.49
CA LEU A 156 13.15 5.83 7.46
C LEU A 156 12.65 7.25 7.75
N LEU A 157 11.92 7.46 8.85
CA LEU A 157 11.25 8.72 9.12
C LEU A 157 12.22 9.88 9.35
N GLY A 158 13.32 9.63 10.06
CA GLY A 158 14.40 10.61 10.22
C GLY A 158 14.99 11.03 8.86
N LYS A 159 15.16 10.08 7.94
CA LYS A 159 15.64 10.36 6.58
C LYS A 159 14.62 11.16 5.78
N LEU A 160 13.35 10.74 5.77
CA LEU A 160 12.25 11.47 5.14
C LEU A 160 12.18 12.92 5.65
N LYS A 161 12.29 13.14 6.97
CA LYS A 161 12.34 14.47 7.60
C LYS A 161 13.51 15.29 7.07
N SER A 162 14.72 14.71 7.02
CA SER A 162 15.93 15.43 6.57
C SER A 162 15.95 15.77 5.08
N CYS A 163 15.16 15.07 4.26
CA CYS A 163 15.13 15.26 2.80
C CYS A 163 14.05 16.25 2.34
N ALA A 164 13.22 16.75 3.27
CA ALA A 164 12.30 17.83 2.97
C ALA A 164 13.07 19.15 2.85
N SER A 165 12.61 20.02 1.95
CA SER A 165 13.12 21.38 1.77
C SER A 165 11.97 22.37 1.74
N PRO A 166 12.22 23.69 1.85
CA PRO A 166 11.18 24.69 1.64
C PRO A 166 10.44 24.44 0.32
N GLY A 167 9.11 24.34 0.39
CA GLY A 167 8.26 24.05 -0.77
C GLY A 167 8.26 22.58 -1.27
N MET A 168 8.95 21.66 -0.59
CA MET A 168 8.97 20.24 -0.96
C MET A 168 9.05 19.32 0.27
N LYS A 169 7.91 18.80 0.69
CA LYS A 169 7.79 17.79 1.75
C LYS A 169 8.10 16.39 1.21
N SER A 170 8.59 15.53 2.10
CA SER A 170 8.70 14.10 1.80
C SER A 170 7.34 13.42 1.90
N ARG A 171 7.10 12.38 1.09
CA ARG A 171 5.77 11.80 0.89
C ARG A 171 5.75 10.30 1.12
N VAL A 172 4.81 9.84 1.93
CA VAL A 172 4.50 8.41 2.09
C VAL A 172 3.18 8.12 1.39
N VAL A 173 3.23 7.22 0.40
CA VAL A 173 2.06 6.82 -0.40
C VAL A 173 1.71 5.37 -0.06
N VAL A 174 0.53 5.15 0.52
CA VAL A 174 0.11 3.84 1.02
C VAL A 174 -0.94 3.21 0.09
N LEU A 175 -0.61 2.06 -0.48
CA LEU A 175 -1.45 1.26 -1.37
C LEU A 175 -2.45 0.41 -0.55
N ALA A 176 -3.65 0.97 -0.39
CA ALA A 176 -4.83 0.31 0.16
C ALA A 176 -5.64 -0.40 -0.95
N SER A 177 -6.94 -0.59 -0.73
CA SER A 177 -7.86 -1.25 -1.66
C SER A 177 -9.30 -0.99 -1.23
N ALA A 178 -10.27 -1.07 -2.15
CA ALA A 178 -11.69 -1.15 -1.83
C ALA A 178 -12.04 -2.27 -0.83
N ALA A 179 -11.19 -3.30 -0.69
CA ALA A 179 -11.33 -4.34 0.33
C ALA A 179 -11.26 -3.80 1.78
N GLU A 180 -10.73 -2.59 2.01
CA GLU A 180 -10.79 -1.95 3.33
C GLU A 180 -12.23 -1.86 3.87
N ARG A 181 -13.22 -1.71 2.98
CA ARG A 181 -14.63 -1.54 3.35
C ARG A 181 -15.20 -2.77 4.07
N ILE A 182 -14.70 -3.96 3.75
CA ILE A 182 -15.08 -5.21 4.42
C ILE A 182 -14.14 -5.57 5.59
N GLY A 183 -13.00 -4.89 5.71
CA GLY A 183 -11.99 -5.17 6.72
C GLY A 183 -12.43 -4.78 8.12
N ASN A 184 -12.06 -5.56 9.13
CA ASN A 184 -12.31 -5.23 10.53
C ASN A 184 -11.02 -5.47 11.32
N ILE A 185 -10.58 -4.50 12.13
CA ILE A 185 -9.42 -4.70 13.00
C ILE A 185 -9.86 -5.45 14.25
N ASP A 186 -9.37 -6.66 14.41
CA ASP A 186 -9.57 -7.45 15.63
C ASP A 186 -8.32 -7.37 16.51
N PHE A 187 -8.36 -6.52 17.54
CA PHE A 187 -7.22 -6.35 18.45
C PHE A 187 -6.97 -7.56 19.35
N ASN A 188 -7.97 -8.41 19.56
CA ASN A 188 -7.79 -9.64 20.34
C ASN A 188 -7.10 -10.72 19.51
N ASP A 189 -7.25 -10.68 18.18
CA ASP A 189 -6.66 -11.64 17.27
C ASP A 189 -6.32 -11.05 15.89
N LEU A 190 -5.33 -10.16 15.88
CA LEU A 190 -4.84 -9.49 14.66
C LEU A 190 -4.30 -10.50 13.63
N ASN A 191 -3.75 -11.62 14.10
CA ASN A 191 -3.01 -12.58 13.30
C ASN A 191 -3.77 -13.88 13.03
N TYR A 192 -5.09 -13.93 13.32
CA TYR A 192 -5.93 -15.10 13.09
C TYR A 192 -5.39 -16.39 13.76
N LYS A 193 -4.87 -16.26 14.98
CA LYS A 193 -4.36 -17.38 15.78
C LYS A 193 -5.47 -18.24 16.38
N SER A 194 -6.58 -17.62 16.75
CA SER A 194 -7.68 -18.22 17.51
C SER A 194 -8.97 -18.39 16.70
N ARG A 195 -9.07 -17.72 15.55
CA ARG A 195 -10.23 -17.79 14.64
C ARG A 195 -9.88 -18.35 13.27
N SER A 196 -10.87 -18.92 12.59
CA SER A 196 -10.72 -19.46 11.24
C SER A 196 -10.21 -18.38 10.26
N TYR A 197 -9.15 -18.71 9.53
CA TYR A 197 -8.57 -17.81 8.55
C TYR A 197 -9.44 -17.71 7.29
N ASN A 198 -9.84 -16.50 6.94
CA ASN A 198 -10.52 -16.20 5.69
C ASN A 198 -9.68 -15.21 4.87
N ASN A 199 -9.23 -15.64 3.69
CA ASN A 199 -8.36 -14.85 2.81
C ASN A 199 -8.89 -13.44 2.54
N TRP A 200 -10.19 -13.32 2.28
CA TRP A 200 -10.82 -12.04 1.90
C TRP A 200 -10.98 -11.10 3.08
N LEU A 201 -11.37 -11.62 4.24
CA LEU A 201 -11.48 -10.82 5.46
C LEU A 201 -10.11 -10.40 5.98
N ALA A 202 -9.11 -11.29 5.92
CA ALA A 202 -7.73 -10.98 6.29
C ALA A 202 -7.13 -9.92 5.35
N TYR A 203 -7.38 -10.06 4.04
CA TYR A 203 -7.00 -9.05 3.07
C TYR A 203 -7.69 -7.71 3.34
N GLY A 204 -9.00 -7.71 3.60
CA GLY A 204 -9.74 -6.50 3.97
C GLY A 204 -9.19 -5.83 5.23
N GLN A 205 -8.94 -6.62 6.29
CA GLN A 205 -8.31 -6.14 7.54
C GLN A 205 -6.96 -5.48 7.25
N SER A 206 -6.10 -6.09 6.43
CA SER A 206 -4.81 -5.50 6.04
C SER A 206 -4.96 -4.17 5.29
N LYS A 207 -6.00 -4.04 4.45
CA LYS A 207 -6.24 -2.82 3.66
C LYS A 207 -6.89 -1.71 4.47
N LEU A 208 -7.71 -2.06 5.45
CA LEU A 208 -8.17 -1.12 6.47
C LEU A 208 -6.98 -0.63 7.33
N ALA A 209 -6.11 -1.55 7.76
CA ALA A 209 -4.91 -1.20 8.53
C ALA A 209 -4.00 -0.22 7.78
N ASN A 210 -3.85 -0.38 6.46
CA ASN A 210 -3.11 0.57 5.62
C ASN A 210 -3.73 1.99 5.62
N CYS A 211 -5.05 2.10 5.52
CA CYS A 211 -5.73 3.41 5.59
C CYS A 211 -5.50 4.07 6.95
N LEU A 212 -5.72 3.32 8.03
CA LEU A 212 -5.53 3.76 9.41
C LEU A 212 -4.08 4.17 9.70
N PHE A 213 -3.11 3.40 9.23
CA PHE A 213 -1.69 3.74 9.30
C PHE A 213 -1.40 5.08 8.63
N SER A 214 -1.89 5.29 7.41
CA SER A 214 -1.68 6.56 6.70
C SER A 214 -2.35 7.73 7.41
N LEU A 215 -3.54 7.51 7.98
CA LEU A 215 -4.27 8.52 8.75
C LEU A 215 -3.46 8.93 9.99
N GLU A 216 -3.03 7.96 10.80
CA GLU A 216 -2.32 8.27 12.04
C GLU A 216 -0.93 8.86 11.79
N LEU A 217 -0.20 8.38 10.78
CA LEU A 217 1.07 8.99 10.35
C LEU A 217 0.86 10.46 9.95
N SER A 218 -0.20 10.76 9.19
CA SER A 218 -0.53 12.14 8.79
C SER A 218 -0.81 13.02 10.00
N ARG A 219 -1.62 12.53 10.97
CA ARG A 219 -2.00 13.27 12.18
C ARG A 219 -0.79 13.59 13.04
N ARG A 220 0.06 12.60 13.28
CA ARG A 220 1.30 12.75 14.07
C ARG A 220 2.26 13.72 13.43
N CYS A 221 2.58 13.55 12.14
CA CYS A 221 3.47 14.46 11.42
C CYS A 221 2.94 15.90 11.42
N THR A 222 1.64 16.10 11.20
CA THR A 222 1.03 17.43 11.29
C THR A 222 1.15 18.02 12.69
N SER A 223 0.82 17.26 13.74
CA SER A 223 0.87 17.76 15.13
C SER A 223 2.29 18.13 15.58
N LEU A 224 3.30 17.43 15.08
CA LEU A 224 4.71 17.60 15.43
C LEU A 224 5.47 18.53 14.47
N GLY A 225 4.79 19.11 13.48
CA GLY A 225 5.43 19.95 12.46
C GLY A 225 6.45 19.22 11.60
N ILE A 226 6.37 17.88 11.51
CA ILE A 226 7.29 17.08 10.70
C ILE A 226 6.90 17.26 9.22
N PRO A 227 7.85 17.62 8.33
CA PRO A 227 7.58 17.91 6.92
C PRO A 227 7.43 16.62 6.08
N VAL A 228 6.62 15.68 6.57
CA VAL A 228 6.28 14.42 5.91
C VAL A 228 4.78 14.35 5.76
N THR A 229 4.29 14.10 4.54
CA THR A 229 2.88 13.84 4.28
C THR A 229 2.63 12.34 4.11
N SER A 230 1.43 11.88 4.46
CA SER A 230 1.01 10.50 4.25
C SER A 230 -0.39 10.47 3.65
N ASN A 231 -0.52 9.81 2.49
CA ASN A 231 -1.81 9.62 1.83
C ASN A 231 -1.97 8.16 1.42
N SER A 232 -3.21 7.68 1.48
CA SER A 232 -3.57 6.33 1.06
C SER A 232 -4.34 6.34 -0.24
N MET A 233 -4.38 5.20 -0.95
CA MET A 233 -5.08 5.11 -2.23
C MET A 233 -5.51 3.69 -2.59
N HIS A 234 -6.51 3.59 -3.46
CA HIS A 234 -6.92 2.35 -4.12
C HIS A 234 -6.64 2.40 -5.63
N PRO A 235 -5.97 1.38 -6.21
CA PRO A 235 -5.57 1.42 -7.62
C PRO A 235 -6.70 1.13 -8.63
N GLY A 236 -7.95 0.98 -8.18
CA GLY A 236 -9.01 0.35 -8.97
C GLY A 236 -8.88 -1.19 -9.01
N ILE A 237 -9.74 -1.82 -9.79
CA ILE A 237 -9.62 -3.25 -10.10
C ILE A 237 -8.58 -3.39 -11.22
N VAL A 238 -7.40 -3.92 -10.90
CA VAL A 238 -6.27 -4.03 -11.84
C VAL A 238 -6.05 -5.49 -12.21
N ASP A 239 -5.84 -5.78 -13.50
CA ASP A 239 -5.44 -7.11 -14.00
C ASP A 239 -4.04 -7.45 -13.46
N THR A 240 -4.01 -8.04 -12.27
CA THR A 240 -2.82 -8.48 -11.54
C THR A 240 -3.04 -9.91 -11.07
N GLU A 241 -1.99 -10.57 -10.58
CA GLU A 241 -2.10 -11.91 -9.98
C GLU A 241 -3.19 -12.01 -8.90
N LEU A 242 -3.57 -10.89 -8.28
CA LEU A 242 -4.66 -10.81 -7.30
C LEU A 242 -6.02 -11.21 -7.88
N ILE A 243 -6.28 -10.93 -9.16
CA ILE A 243 -7.61 -11.15 -9.76
C ILE A 243 -7.98 -12.63 -9.89
N ARG A 244 -6.97 -13.51 -9.86
CA ARG A 244 -7.14 -14.98 -9.81
C ARG A 244 -7.86 -15.46 -8.57
N TYR A 245 -7.80 -14.69 -7.48
CA TYR A 245 -8.47 -15.01 -6.22
C TYR A 245 -9.82 -14.29 -6.07
N VAL A 246 -10.05 -13.24 -6.86
CA VAL A 246 -11.32 -12.49 -6.91
C VAL A 246 -12.31 -13.16 -7.85
N PHE A 247 -11.83 -13.60 -9.02
CA PHE A 247 -12.63 -14.28 -10.04
C PHE A 247 -11.95 -15.58 -10.48
N PRO A 248 -11.96 -16.63 -9.65
CA PRO A 248 -11.24 -17.88 -9.93
C PRO A 248 -11.70 -18.56 -11.23
N GLN A 249 -12.96 -18.40 -11.62
CA GLN A 249 -13.52 -18.97 -12.86
C GLN A 249 -13.19 -18.16 -14.12
N ALA A 250 -12.93 -16.86 -14.02
CA ALA A 250 -12.70 -15.98 -15.18
C ALA A 250 -11.28 -16.12 -15.77
N LEU A 251 -10.39 -16.85 -15.10
CA LEU A 251 -8.97 -16.98 -15.45
C LEU A 251 -8.49 -18.43 -15.53
N ASP A 252 -9.42 -19.38 -15.59
CA ASP A 252 -9.06 -20.78 -15.81
C ASP A 252 -8.35 -20.94 -17.16
N ARG A 253 -7.09 -21.40 -17.11
CA ARG A 253 -6.22 -21.62 -18.27
C ARG A 253 -6.61 -22.87 -19.06
N SER A 254 -7.43 -23.77 -18.51
CA SER A 254 -7.98 -24.92 -19.25
C SER A 254 -9.16 -24.57 -20.16
N LEU A 255 -9.75 -23.38 -20.05
CA LEU A 255 -10.83 -22.97 -20.93
C LEU A 255 -10.28 -22.45 -22.27
N PRO A 256 -10.87 -22.82 -23.43
CA PRO A 256 -10.37 -22.51 -24.78
C PRO A 256 -10.54 -21.03 -25.19
N PHE A 257 -10.68 -20.12 -24.22
CA PHE A 257 -11.02 -18.70 -24.41
C PHE A 257 -9.83 -17.75 -24.21
N SER A 258 -8.59 -18.24 -24.38
CA SER A 258 -7.38 -17.40 -24.30
C SER A 258 -7.42 -16.18 -25.24
N GLY A 259 -8.13 -16.27 -26.37
CA GLY A 259 -8.38 -15.16 -27.31
C GLY A 259 -9.45 -14.14 -26.87
N LEU A 260 -10.31 -14.48 -25.89
CA LEU A 260 -11.37 -13.60 -25.38
C LEU A 260 -10.94 -12.81 -24.13
N ARG A 261 -9.72 -13.03 -23.61
CA ARG A 261 -9.18 -12.30 -22.47
C ARG A 261 -9.32 -10.78 -22.62
N PRO A 262 -8.93 -10.13 -23.73
CA PRO A 262 -9.06 -8.67 -23.89
C PRO A 262 -10.52 -8.18 -23.78
N VAL A 263 -11.47 -9.01 -24.22
CA VAL A 263 -12.90 -8.72 -24.18
C VAL A 263 -13.42 -8.81 -22.74
N VAL A 264 -13.05 -9.86 -22.00
CA VAL A 264 -13.39 -10.02 -20.58
C VAL A 264 -12.75 -8.93 -19.71
N THR A 265 -11.49 -8.60 -19.98
CA THR A 265 -10.76 -7.51 -19.30
C THR A 265 -11.48 -6.17 -19.49
N LYS A 266 -11.98 -5.90 -20.70
CA LYS A 266 -12.74 -4.69 -21.02
C LYS A 266 -14.14 -4.69 -20.42
N LEU A 267 -14.82 -5.85 -20.39
CA LEU A 267 -16.17 -5.99 -19.83
C LEU A 267 -16.20 -5.83 -18.31
N LEU A 268 -15.17 -6.34 -17.62
CA LEU A 268 -15.02 -6.22 -16.16
C LEU A 268 -14.40 -4.88 -15.71
N GLY A 269 -14.08 -3.98 -16.65
CA GLY A 269 -13.46 -2.68 -16.34
C GLY A 269 -12.06 -2.78 -15.74
N LEU A 270 -11.32 -3.85 -16.06
CA LEU A 270 -9.99 -4.09 -15.48
C LEU A 270 -8.96 -3.10 -16.01
N LYS A 271 -8.34 -2.38 -15.07
CA LYS A 271 -7.22 -1.49 -15.35
C LYS A 271 -5.98 -2.31 -15.66
N THR A 272 -5.18 -1.85 -16.60
CA THR A 272 -3.80 -2.32 -16.78
C THR A 272 -2.94 -1.91 -15.58
N PRO A 273 -1.81 -2.59 -15.30
CA PRO A 273 -0.87 -2.14 -14.27
C PRO A 273 -0.44 -0.67 -14.42
N LYS A 274 -0.27 -0.19 -15.66
CA LYS A 274 0.04 1.22 -15.94
C LYS A 274 -1.10 2.17 -15.53
N GLN A 275 -2.35 1.80 -15.80
CA GLN A 275 -3.50 2.57 -15.33
C GLN A 275 -3.63 2.52 -13.80
N GLY A 276 -3.40 1.35 -13.18
CA GLY A 276 -3.41 1.19 -11.73
C GLY A 276 -2.29 1.97 -11.00
N ALA A 277 -1.16 2.20 -11.68
CA ALA A 277 -0.04 2.99 -11.14
C ALA A 277 -0.31 4.50 -11.12
N SER A 278 -1.27 5.00 -11.91
CA SER A 278 -1.50 6.43 -12.11
C SER A 278 -1.69 7.22 -10.81
N THR A 279 -2.49 6.69 -9.88
CA THR A 279 -2.74 7.35 -8.59
C THR A 279 -1.49 7.33 -7.71
N SER A 280 -0.72 6.24 -7.69
CA SER A 280 0.53 6.19 -6.92
C SER A 280 1.55 7.20 -7.44
N VAL A 281 1.68 7.32 -8.77
CA VAL A 281 2.57 8.29 -9.41
C VAL A 281 2.13 9.72 -9.10
N TYR A 282 0.83 10.01 -9.22
CA TYR A 282 0.26 11.31 -8.92
C TYR A 282 0.56 11.72 -7.47
N LEU A 283 0.28 10.85 -6.49
CA LEU A 283 0.55 11.13 -5.08
C LEU A 283 2.05 11.31 -4.80
N ALA A 284 2.90 10.49 -5.43
CA ALA A 284 4.32 10.50 -5.17
C ALA A 284 5.05 11.73 -5.76
N ASN A 285 4.58 12.29 -6.88
CA ASN A 285 5.38 13.27 -7.63
C ASN A 285 4.66 14.53 -8.14
N SER A 286 3.32 14.62 -8.04
CA SER A 286 2.57 15.81 -8.49
C SER A 286 2.84 17.02 -7.60
N SER A 287 3.00 18.22 -8.17
CA SER A 287 3.07 19.46 -7.39
C SER A 287 1.77 19.77 -6.64
N GLU A 288 0.62 19.35 -7.17
CA GLU A 288 -0.70 19.53 -6.53
C GLU A 288 -0.82 18.83 -5.17
N MET A 289 0.04 17.82 -4.93
CA MET A 289 0.06 17.04 -3.70
C MET A 289 1.00 17.62 -2.64
N GLU A 290 1.62 18.77 -2.90
CA GLU A 290 2.48 19.43 -1.95
C GLU A 290 1.70 19.91 -0.73
N GLY A 291 2.15 19.55 0.47
CA GLY A 291 1.44 19.85 1.72
C GLY A 291 0.17 19.04 2.00
N LEU A 292 -0.43 18.38 1.01
CA LEU A 292 -1.65 17.58 1.20
C LEU A 292 -1.33 16.26 1.92
N THR A 293 -2.07 15.97 3.00
CA THR A 293 -1.85 14.81 3.87
C THR A 293 -3.17 14.28 4.44
N GLY A 294 -3.21 13.01 4.85
CA GLY A 294 -4.38 12.38 5.47
C GLY A 294 -5.52 12.04 4.50
N GLY A 295 -5.28 12.15 3.18
CA GLY A 295 -6.28 11.85 2.17
C GLY A 295 -6.32 10.37 1.76
N TYR A 296 -7.46 9.98 1.19
CA TYR A 296 -7.67 8.73 0.48
C TYR A 296 -7.98 9.05 -0.98
N TYR A 297 -7.34 8.37 -1.93
CA TYR A 297 -7.42 8.71 -3.34
C TYR A 297 -7.75 7.50 -4.23
N GLU A 298 -8.46 7.79 -5.32
CA GLU A 298 -8.76 6.86 -6.40
C GLU A 298 -8.79 7.65 -7.72
N ASP A 299 -8.21 7.09 -8.78
CA ASP A 299 -8.14 7.75 -10.09
C ASP A 299 -7.59 9.18 -10.03
N SER A 300 -6.53 9.34 -9.22
CA SER A 300 -5.85 10.61 -8.96
C SER A 300 -6.77 11.72 -8.46
N ARG A 301 -7.87 11.36 -7.80
CA ARG A 301 -8.80 12.29 -7.13
C ARG A 301 -9.05 11.86 -5.71
N LYS A 302 -9.37 12.83 -4.85
CA LYS A 302 -9.79 12.54 -3.47
C LYS A 302 -11.09 11.73 -3.51
N ALA A 303 -11.12 10.65 -2.73
CA ALA A 303 -12.25 9.73 -2.64
C ALA A 303 -12.61 9.48 -1.17
N ASN A 304 -13.77 8.87 -0.95
CA ASN A 304 -14.28 8.58 0.39
C ASN A 304 -14.05 7.11 0.74
N PRO A 305 -13.20 6.79 1.73
CA PRO A 305 -13.06 5.43 2.23
C PRO A 305 -14.23 5.09 3.17
N SER A 306 -14.21 3.92 3.80
CA SER A 306 -15.19 3.58 4.84
C SER A 306 -15.06 4.50 6.07
N ALA A 307 -16.13 4.62 6.85
CA ALA A 307 -16.10 5.39 8.11
C ALA A 307 -15.02 4.87 9.07
N ARG A 308 -14.78 3.55 9.08
CA ARG A 308 -13.71 2.92 9.87
C ARG A 308 -12.32 3.34 9.41
N ALA A 309 -12.10 3.50 8.11
CA ALA A 309 -10.80 3.95 7.60
C ALA A 309 -10.48 5.42 7.94
N THR A 310 -11.47 6.20 8.37
CA THR A 310 -11.31 7.58 8.89
C THR A 310 -11.42 7.66 10.41
N ASP A 311 -11.53 6.54 11.11
CA ASP A 311 -11.69 6.51 12.57
C ASP A 311 -10.34 6.78 13.25
N THR A 312 -10.25 7.95 13.88
CA THR A 312 -9.03 8.42 14.53
C THR A 312 -8.69 7.62 15.79
N GLU A 313 -9.69 7.15 16.54
CA GLU A 313 -9.45 6.35 17.74
C GLU A 313 -8.94 4.95 17.35
N LEU A 314 -9.55 4.37 16.33
CA LEU A 314 -9.11 3.09 15.77
C LEU A 314 -7.68 3.20 15.21
N SER A 315 -7.36 4.31 14.53
CA SER A 315 -6.02 4.54 13.98
C SER A 315 -4.95 4.69 15.06
N PHE A 316 -5.29 5.37 16.16
CA PHE A 316 -4.42 5.52 17.32
C PHE A 316 -4.15 4.17 18.01
N LYS A 317 -5.20 3.36 18.26
CA LYS A 317 -5.05 2.02 18.86
C LYS A 317 -4.21 1.10 17.98
N LEU A 318 -4.46 1.10 16.67
CA LEU A 318 -3.67 0.30 15.72
C LEU A 318 -2.20 0.71 15.72
N TRP A 319 -1.91 2.00 15.79
CA TRP A 319 -0.54 2.50 15.89
C TRP A 319 0.16 1.99 17.14
N ALA A 320 -0.45 2.15 18.32
CA ALA A 320 0.13 1.71 19.59
C ALA A 320 0.46 0.21 19.60
N VAL A 321 -0.47 -0.64 19.14
CA VAL A 321 -0.22 -2.08 19.03
C VAL A 321 0.86 -2.40 17.98
N SER A 322 0.96 -1.60 16.91
CA SER A 322 2.02 -1.77 15.91
C SER A 322 3.41 -1.41 16.45
N GLU A 323 3.53 -0.38 17.30
CA GLU A 323 4.78 -0.03 17.97
C GLU A 323 5.27 -1.17 18.87
N GLU A 324 4.36 -1.73 19.68
CA GLU A 324 4.65 -2.86 20.55
C GLU A 324 5.09 -4.08 19.74
N LEU A 325 4.30 -4.48 18.73
CA LEU A 325 4.60 -5.67 17.91
C LEU A 325 5.91 -5.56 17.14
N THR A 326 6.34 -4.35 16.77
CA THR A 326 7.55 -4.14 15.98
C THR A 326 8.77 -3.73 16.81
N ASN A 327 8.59 -3.55 18.12
CA ASN A 327 9.59 -3.01 19.04
C ASN A 327 10.18 -1.70 18.51
N THR A 328 9.28 -0.73 18.30
CA THR A 328 9.61 0.62 17.83
C THR A 328 8.94 1.72 18.66
N THR A 329 8.73 1.45 19.93
CA THR A 329 8.32 2.45 20.90
C THR A 329 9.25 3.67 20.75
N ASP A 330 8.66 4.87 20.70
CA ASP A 330 9.35 6.18 20.70
C ASP A 330 9.85 6.77 19.37
N ILE A 331 9.49 6.21 18.20
CA ILE A 331 9.96 6.77 16.91
C ILE A 331 9.43 8.18 16.59
N LEU A 332 8.32 8.60 17.20
CA LEU A 332 7.72 9.92 16.98
C LEU A 332 7.48 10.73 18.24
N GLU A 333 7.80 10.22 19.42
CA GLU A 333 7.24 10.63 20.73
C GLU A 333 5.70 10.69 20.78
N PRO A 334 5.09 10.51 21.97
CA PRO A 334 3.65 10.32 22.08
C PRO A 334 2.92 11.67 22.11
N LEU A 335 1.90 11.82 21.27
CA LEU A 335 0.76 12.67 21.60
C LEU A 335 0.20 12.17 22.94
N GLN A 336 0.49 12.89 24.03
CA GLN A 336 -0.21 12.71 25.29
C GLN A 336 -1.70 12.93 25.02
N LEU A 337 -2.45 11.85 25.24
CA LEU A 337 -3.88 11.72 25.07
C LEU A 337 -4.61 12.96 25.62
N SER A 338 -5.43 13.60 24.79
CA SER A 338 -6.57 14.34 25.34
C SER A 338 -7.38 13.34 26.19
N ALA A 339 -7.71 13.75 27.41
CA ALA A 339 -8.07 12.92 28.55
C ALA A 339 -9.38 12.11 28.46
N ARG A 340 -9.66 11.42 27.34
CA ARG A 340 -10.86 10.58 27.16
C ARG A 340 -10.60 9.14 26.69
N ALA A 341 -9.40 8.79 26.23
CA ALA A 341 -9.10 7.42 25.77
C ALA A 341 -8.21 6.58 26.74
N SER A 342 -7.84 7.12 27.89
CA SER A 342 -6.97 6.46 28.89
C SER A 342 -7.57 5.23 29.58
N GLN A 343 -8.88 4.99 29.44
CA GLN A 343 -9.53 3.79 30.01
C GLN A 343 -9.37 2.52 29.14
N GLY A 344 -8.98 2.65 27.86
CA GLY A 344 -8.82 1.50 26.96
C GLY A 344 -7.42 0.87 26.96
N VAL A 345 -6.37 1.66 27.19
CA VAL A 345 -4.97 1.22 27.05
C VAL A 345 -4.48 0.46 28.29
N SER A 346 -4.96 0.84 29.49
CA SER A 346 -4.62 0.16 30.75
C SER A 346 -5.09 -1.30 30.82
N MET A 347 -6.11 -1.69 30.04
CA MET A 347 -6.60 -3.08 30.00
C MET A 347 -5.83 -3.99 29.03
N ILE A 348 -5.06 -3.44 28.09
CA ILE A 348 -4.31 -4.22 27.09
C ILE A 348 -2.94 -4.62 27.64
N SER A 349 -2.25 -3.70 28.33
CA SER A 349 -0.96 -3.98 28.97
C SER A 349 -1.03 -5.10 30.02
N HIS A 350 -2.16 -5.22 30.74
CA HIS A 350 -2.35 -6.26 31.77
C HIS A 350 -2.71 -7.65 31.21
N ARG A 351 -3.11 -7.79 29.94
CA ARG A 351 -3.46 -9.09 29.34
C ARG A 351 -2.33 -9.78 28.60
N LEU A 352 -1.29 -9.05 28.20
CA LEU A 352 -0.15 -9.62 27.47
C LEU A 352 0.99 -10.08 28.38
N THR A 353 1.05 -9.60 29.62
CA THR A 353 2.01 -10.09 30.63
C THR A 353 1.73 -11.51 31.12
N ASN A 354 0.53 -12.05 30.89
CA ASN A 354 0.16 -13.43 31.26
C ASN A 354 0.39 -14.47 30.14
N PHE A 355 1.06 -14.11 29.04
CA PHE A 355 1.47 -15.04 27.98
C PHE A 355 2.98 -15.38 28.00
N SER A 356 3.68 -14.99 29.08
CA SER A 356 5.11 -15.24 29.30
C SER A 356 5.36 -16.20 30.47
N SER A 357 4.55 -17.26 30.59
CA SER A 357 4.75 -18.35 31.55
C SER A 357 4.27 -19.67 30.98
#